data_AF-A0A8B8T7G3-F1
#
_entry.id   AF-A0A8B8T7G3-F1
#
_cell.length_a   1.000
_cell.length_b   1.000
_cell.length_c   1.000
_cell.angle_alpha   90.00
_cell.angle_beta   90.00
_cell.angle_gamma   90.00
#
_symmetry.space_group_name_H-M   'P 1'
#
loop_
_entity.id
_entity.type
_entity.pdbx_description
1 polymer ?
#
loop_
_entity_poly.entity_id
_entity_poly.type
_entity_poly.pdbx_seq_one_letter_code
_entity_poly.pdbx_strand_id
1 'polypeptide(L)'
;MAQGSGDQRALGIADPEESSPNMIVYRKIEDIITKMQDDKTGGVPIRTVKSFLSKIPSVVTGTDIVQWLMKNLSIEDPVEAIHLGSLIAAQGYVFPISDHVLTMKDDGTFYRFQAPYFWPSNCWEPENTDYAIYLCKRTMQNKARLELADYEAENLARLQRAFARKWEFIFMQAEAQVKIDRKKDKTERKILDSQERAFWDVHRPVPGCVNTTEMDIRKCRRLKNPQKVKKSVYGVTDESQSQSPVHIPSQPIRKTTKEDVRKQITFLNAQIDRHCLKMSKVAESLIAYTEQYVEYDPLITPAEPSNPWVSDDTALWDIEMSKEPSQQRVKRWGFSFDEILKDQVGRDQFLRFLESEFSSENLRFWLAVQDLKKQPLQDVAKRVEEIWQEFLAPGAPSAINLDSHSYEITSQNVKDGGRYTFEDAQENLKGFLQNLKSCNKS
;
A
#
# COMPACT_ATOMS: atom_id res chain seq x y z
N MET A 1 34.20 15.73 -41.88
CA MET A 1 34.10 17.14 -41.44
C MET A 1 32.66 17.58 -41.52
N ALA A 2 32.02 17.73 -40.36
CA ALA A 2 30.91 18.62 -40.01
C ALA A 2 30.43 18.17 -38.63
N GLN A 3 30.85 18.89 -37.60
CA GLN A 3 30.39 18.72 -36.23
C GLN A 3 28.91 19.18 -36.14
N GLY A 4 28.08 18.37 -35.49
CA GLY A 4 26.73 18.74 -35.06
C GLY A 4 26.56 18.32 -33.62
N SER A 5 26.33 19.30 -32.77
CA SER A 5 26.25 19.30 -31.31
C SER A 5 25.33 18.24 -30.70
N GLY A 6 25.77 17.67 -29.58
CA GLY A 6 24.96 16.78 -28.75
C GLY A 6 23.87 17.56 -28.02
N ASP A 7 22.62 17.17 -28.26
CA ASP A 7 21.50 17.51 -27.41
C ASP A 7 21.25 16.37 -26.42
N GLN A 8 21.68 16.60 -25.18
CA GLN A 8 21.13 15.92 -24.02
C GLN A 8 19.63 16.22 -23.98
N ARG A 9 18.80 15.23 -24.29
CA ARG A 9 17.37 15.27 -23.96
C ARG A 9 17.25 15.39 -22.46
N ALA A 10 16.99 16.61 -21.98
CA ALA A 10 16.46 16.84 -20.65
C ALA A 10 15.14 16.06 -20.54
N LEU A 11 15.17 14.98 -19.77
CA LEU A 11 13.98 14.28 -19.30
C LEU A 11 13.14 15.32 -18.54
N GLY A 12 12.05 15.77 -19.16
CA GLY A 12 11.07 16.61 -18.49
C GLY A 12 10.62 15.92 -17.22
N ILE A 13 10.88 16.54 -16.07
CA ILE A 13 10.33 16.11 -14.79
C ILE A 13 8.83 16.37 -14.90
N ALA A 14 8.07 15.32 -15.25
CA ALA A 14 6.62 15.37 -15.20
C ALA A 14 6.19 15.81 -13.79
N ASP A 15 5.22 16.72 -13.72
CA ASP A 15 4.67 17.23 -12.47
C ASP A 15 4.22 16.04 -11.59
N PRO A 16 4.70 15.91 -10.34
CA PRO A 16 4.30 14.83 -9.44
C PRO A 16 2.78 14.69 -9.30
N GLU A 17 2.02 15.77 -9.46
CA GLU A 17 0.56 15.77 -9.36
C GLU A 17 -0.16 15.21 -10.61
N GLU A 18 0.51 15.15 -11.76
CA GLU A 18 -0.06 14.62 -13.03
C GLU A 18 0.31 13.15 -13.30
N SER A 19 1.24 12.59 -12.54
CA SER A 19 1.73 11.22 -12.75
C SER A 19 0.77 10.17 -12.16
N SER A 20 0.51 9.08 -12.90
CA SER A 20 -0.24 7.94 -12.34
C SER A 20 0.39 7.49 -11.02
N PRO A 21 -0.39 7.18 -9.97
CA PRO A 21 0.13 6.70 -8.69
C PRO A 21 0.96 5.40 -8.80
N ASN A 22 0.87 4.71 -9.94
CA ASN A 22 1.64 3.50 -10.22
C ASN A 22 2.95 3.79 -11.00
N MET A 23 3.21 5.03 -11.41
CA MET A 23 4.39 5.39 -12.22
C MET A 23 5.72 5.03 -11.55
N ILE A 24 5.81 5.17 -10.21
CA ILE A 24 7.02 4.79 -9.49
C ILE A 24 7.30 3.28 -9.59
N VAL A 25 6.24 2.46 -9.62
CA VAL A 25 6.36 1.01 -9.77
C VAL A 25 6.80 0.67 -11.19
N TYR A 26 6.17 1.29 -12.21
CA TYR A 26 6.54 1.09 -13.61
C TYR A 26 7.99 1.44 -13.87
N ARG A 27 8.46 2.60 -13.40
CA ARG A 27 9.87 3.00 -13.54
C ARG A 27 10.84 2.00 -12.91
N LYS A 28 10.52 1.47 -11.72
CA LYS A 28 11.36 0.45 -11.07
C LYS A 28 11.41 -0.86 -11.88
N ILE A 29 10.29 -1.29 -12.47
CA ILE A 29 10.26 -2.47 -13.35
C ILE A 29 11.07 -2.19 -14.61
N GLU A 30 10.93 -1.02 -15.22
CA GLU A 30 11.64 -0.62 -16.43
C GLU A 30 13.15 -0.56 -16.23
N ASP A 31 13.62 -0.11 -15.07
CA ASP A 31 15.03 -0.16 -14.69
C ASP A 31 15.54 -1.60 -14.63
N ILE A 32 14.75 -2.54 -14.09
CA ILE A 32 15.07 -3.96 -14.08
C ILE A 32 15.13 -4.51 -15.51
N ILE A 33 14.12 -4.23 -16.33
CA ILE A 33 14.01 -4.68 -17.72
C ILE A 33 15.16 -4.15 -18.59
N THR A 34 15.59 -2.91 -18.33
CA THR A 34 16.73 -2.31 -19.04
C THR A 34 18.02 -3.05 -18.71
N LYS A 35 18.25 -3.38 -17.42
CA LYS A 35 19.42 -4.16 -16.99
C LYS A 35 19.38 -5.59 -17.50
N MET A 36 18.20 -6.22 -17.55
CA MET A 36 18.03 -7.56 -18.13
C MET A 36 18.42 -7.62 -19.61
N GLN A 37 18.27 -6.53 -20.35
CA GLN A 37 18.59 -6.46 -21.78
C GLN A 37 20.00 -5.91 -22.07
N ASP A 38 20.78 -5.59 -21.03
CA ASP A 38 22.12 -5.04 -21.21
C ASP A 38 23.18 -6.14 -21.34
N ASP A 39 23.56 -6.44 -22.58
CA ASP A 39 24.59 -7.42 -22.91
C ASP A 39 25.96 -7.11 -22.27
N LYS A 40 26.25 -5.84 -21.91
CA LYS A 40 27.55 -5.44 -21.34
C LYS A 40 27.67 -5.74 -19.86
N THR A 41 26.56 -5.70 -19.13
CA THR A 41 26.52 -5.89 -17.67
C THR A 41 26.10 -7.30 -17.27
N GLY A 42 26.02 -8.22 -18.23
CA GLY A 42 25.60 -9.60 -17.98
C GLY A 42 24.09 -9.75 -17.88
N GLY A 43 23.35 -9.10 -18.78
CA GLY A 43 21.92 -9.31 -19.02
C GLY A 43 21.55 -10.77 -19.33
N VAL A 44 20.25 -11.00 -19.48
CA VAL A 44 19.70 -12.31 -19.81
C VAL A 44 20.06 -12.66 -21.27
N PRO A 45 20.59 -13.86 -21.56
CA PRO A 45 21.04 -14.21 -22.90
C PRO A 45 19.89 -14.32 -23.90
N ILE A 46 19.75 -13.35 -24.79
CA ILE A 46 18.75 -13.35 -25.87
C ILE A 46 19.24 -14.23 -27.02
N ARG A 47 18.48 -15.28 -27.38
CA ARG A 47 18.88 -16.29 -28.37
C ARG A 47 17.91 -16.41 -29.54
N THR A 48 18.40 -16.94 -30.64
CA THR A 48 17.57 -17.46 -31.73
C THR A 48 17.58 -18.98 -31.71
N VAL A 49 16.45 -19.59 -31.37
CA VAL A 49 16.32 -21.05 -31.28
C VAL A 49 15.91 -21.61 -32.63
N LYS A 50 16.65 -22.60 -33.13
CA LYS A 50 16.37 -23.31 -34.38
C LYS A 50 15.98 -24.76 -34.07
N SER A 51 14.86 -25.21 -34.61
CA SER A 51 14.41 -26.59 -34.64
C SER A 51 14.18 -27.03 -36.09
N PHE A 52 13.88 -28.31 -36.31
CA PHE A 52 13.61 -28.86 -37.64
C PHE A 52 12.45 -28.14 -38.36
N LEU A 53 11.42 -27.69 -37.62
CA LEU A 53 10.21 -27.08 -38.17
C LEU A 53 10.10 -25.57 -37.96
N SER A 54 10.94 -24.98 -37.09
CA SER A 54 10.79 -23.57 -36.69
C SER A 54 12.11 -22.89 -36.36
N LYS A 55 12.18 -21.60 -36.69
CA LYS A 55 13.22 -20.68 -36.22
C LYS A 55 12.53 -19.58 -35.42
N ILE A 56 12.83 -19.49 -34.13
CA ILE A 56 12.23 -18.55 -33.18
C ILE A 56 13.33 -17.56 -32.75
N PRO A 57 13.35 -16.35 -33.31
CA PRO A 57 14.36 -15.33 -33.00
C PRO A 57 14.07 -14.63 -31.68
N SER A 58 15.08 -14.00 -31.08
CA SER A 58 14.96 -13.06 -29.95
C SER A 58 14.09 -13.56 -28.80
N VAL A 59 14.45 -14.70 -28.23
CA VAL A 59 13.79 -15.28 -27.05
C VAL A 59 14.78 -15.51 -25.92
N VAL A 60 14.25 -15.51 -24.71
CA VAL A 60 14.94 -15.87 -23.46
C VAL A 60 14.18 -17.01 -22.79
N THR A 61 14.85 -17.84 -21.98
CA THR A 61 14.15 -18.89 -21.22
C THR A 61 13.67 -18.35 -19.87
N GLY A 62 12.63 -18.98 -19.32
CA GLY A 62 12.15 -18.67 -17.98
C GLY A 62 13.23 -18.85 -16.92
N THR A 63 13.96 -19.96 -16.98
CA THR A 63 15.11 -20.22 -16.08
C THR A 63 16.19 -19.13 -16.19
N ASP A 64 16.55 -18.67 -17.39
CA ASP A 64 17.55 -17.60 -17.52
C ASP A 64 17.09 -16.30 -16.84
N ILE A 65 15.80 -15.94 -16.95
CA ILE A 65 15.25 -14.75 -16.29
C ILE A 65 15.23 -14.92 -14.76
N VAL A 66 14.76 -16.06 -14.26
CA VAL A 66 14.67 -16.34 -12.82
C VAL A 66 16.06 -16.32 -12.17
N GLN A 67 17.04 -16.98 -12.78
CA GLN A 67 18.42 -16.97 -12.30
C GLN A 67 19.04 -15.57 -12.34
N TRP A 68 18.72 -14.78 -13.37
CA TRP A 68 19.16 -13.40 -13.43
C TRP A 68 18.56 -12.54 -12.30
N LEU A 69 17.26 -12.71 -12.00
CA LEU A 69 16.59 -12.01 -10.90
C LEU A 69 17.22 -12.37 -9.55
N MET A 70 17.38 -13.67 -9.26
CA MET A 70 18.01 -14.14 -8.02
C MET A 70 19.39 -13.54 -7.81
N LYS A 71 20.23 -13.59 -8.85
CA LYS A 71 21.60 -13.08 -8.77
C LYS A 71 21.66 -11.56 -8.63
N ASN A 72 20.94 -10.81 -9.47
CA ASN A 72 21.12 -9.36 -9.58
C ASN A 72 20.29 -8.55 -8.58
N LEU A 73 19.25 -9.17 -8.00
CA LEU A 73 18.43 -8.56 -6.95
C LEU A 73 18.67 -9.19 -5.56
N SER A 74 19.63 -10.12 -5.46
CA SER A 74 19.96 -10.84 -4.22
C SER A 74 18.76 -11.54 -3.58
N ILE A 75 17.95 -12.20 -4.41
CA ILE A 75 16.79 -12.98 -3.96
C ILE A 75 17.27 -14.40 -3.66
N GLU A 76 17.10 -14.83 -2.40
CA GLU A 76 17.54 -16.14 -1.92
C GLU A 76 16.53 -17.25 -2.26
N ASP A 77 15.23 -16.97 -2.14
CA ASP A 77 14.16 -17.93 -2.44
C ASP A 77 13.76 -17.89 -3.94
N PRO A 78 13.93 -18.99 -4.69
CA PRO A 78 13.46 -19.08 -6.08
C PRO A 78 11.97 -18.74 -6.24
N VAL A 79 11.12 -19.05 -5.26
CA VAL A 79 9.68 -18.77 -5.32
C VAL A 79 9.42 -17.27 -5.35
N GLU A 80 10.17 -16.47 -4.60
CA GLU A 80 10.09 -15.00 -4.65
C GLU A 80 10.52 -14.46 -6.02
N ALA A 81 11.59 -14.99 -6.60
CA ALA A 81 12.07 -14.59 -7.92
C ALA A 81 11.06 -14.92 -9.03
N ILE A 82 10.45 -16.11 -8.99
CA ILE A 82 9.38 -16.53 -9.92
C ILE A 82 8.15 -15.63 -9.74
N HIS A 83 7.79 -15.30 -8.50
CA HIS A 83 6.67 -14.41 -8.21
C HIS A 83 6.91 -13.01 -8.78
N LEU A 84 8.06 -12.40 -8.51
CA LEU A 84 8.45 -11.10 -9.05
C LEU A 84 8.47 -11.12 -10.59
N GLY A 85 9.08 -12.15 -11.19
CA GLY A 85 9.08 -12.34 -12.64
C GLY A 85 7.68 -12.46 -13.23
N SER A 86 6.78 -13.17 -12.55
CA SER A 86 5.37 -13.29 -12.94
C SER A 86 4.62 -11.96 -12.84
N LEU A 87 4.90 -11.13 -11.83
CA LEU A 87 4.33 -9.79 -11.73
C LEU A 87 4.83 -8.87 -12.86
N ILE A 88 6.13 -8.93 -13.19
CA ILE A 88 6.70 -8.21 -14.33
C ILE A 88 6.04 -8.65 -15.64
N ALA A 89 5.78 -9.95 -15.80
CA ALA A 89 5.09 -10.49 -16.97
C ALA A 89 3.62 -10.05 -17.05
N ALA A 90 2.90 -10.10 -15.93
CA ALA A 90 1.50 -9.66 -15.85
C ALA A 90 1.31 -8.15 -16.11
N GLN A 91 2.36 -7.35 -15.89
CA GLN A 91 2.41 -5.94 -16.29
C GLN A 91 2.79 -5.75 -17.77
N GLY A 92 3.08 -6.82 -18.51
CA GLY A 92 3.31 -6.78 -19.95
C GLY A 92 4.73 -6.43 -20.38
N TYR A 93 5.72 -6.41 -19.47
CA TYR A 93 7.10 -6.11 -19.85
C TYR A 93 7.84 -7.31 -20.47
N VAL A 94 7.43 -8.51 -20.09
CA VAL A 94 7.92 -9.80 -20.61
C VAL A 94 6.71 -10.70 -20.82
N PHE A 95 6.67 -11.50 -21.89
CA PHE A 95 5.52 -12.35 -22.15
C PHE A 95 5.91 -13.71 -22.74
N PRO A 96 5.21 -14.80 -22.37
CA PRO A 96 5.41 -16.11 -22.98
C PRO A 96 4.98 -16.09 -24.44
N ILE A 97 5.77 -16.68 -25.32
CA ILE A 97 5.48 -16.62 -26.78
C ILE A 97 4.31 -17.52 -27.20
N SER A 98 4.00 -18.53 -26.40
CA SER A 98 3.07 -19.63 -26.73
C SER A 98 1.81 -19.68 -25.87
N ASP A 99 1.63 -18.71 -24.96
CA ASP A 99 0.51 -18.68 -24.02
C ASP A 99 -0.04 -17.25 -23.92
N HIS A 100 -1.34 -17.13 -23.66
CA HIS A 100 -2.03 -15.87 -23.38
C HIS A 100 -1.98 -15.50 -21.89
N VAL A 101 -1.71 -16.46 -21.00
CA VAL A 101 -1.56 -16.21 -19.57
C VAL A 101 -0.18 -15.64 -19.28
N LEU A 102 -0.14 -14.38 -18.85
CA LEU A 102 1.10 -13.63 -18.59
C LEU A 102 1.70 -14.00 -17.22
N THR A 103 2.30 -15.17 -17.13
CA THR A 103 2.98 -15.68 -15.93
C THR A 103 4.37 -16.20 -16.26
N MET A 104 5.26 -16.24 -15.26
CA MET A 104 6.61 -16.79 -15.41
C MET A 104 6.71 -18.21 -14.86
N LYS A 105 7.49 -19.05 -15.53
CA LYS A 105 7.81 -20.43 -15.15
C LYS A 105 9.33 -20.57 -15.10
N ASP A 106 9.86 -21.21 -14.06
CA ASP A 106 11.27 -21.56 -13.98
C ASP A 106 11.54 -22.86 -14.76
N ASP A 107 11.45 -22.77 -16.08
CA ASP A 107 11.71 -23.87 -17.00
C ASP A 107 12.20 -23.34 -18.36
N GLY A 108 12.26 -24.24 -19.34
CA GLY A 108 12.63 -23.94 -20.72
C GLY A 108 11.59 -23.16 -21.53
N THR A 109 10.50 -22.67 -20.93
CA THR A 109 9.49 -21.85 -21.61
C THR A 109 10.13 -20.59 -22.19
N PHE A 110 9.77 -20.24 -23.42
CA PHE A 110 10.34 -19.08 -24.11
C PHE A 110 9.51 -17.81 -23.88
N TYR A 111 10.22 -16.74 -23.54
CA TYR A 111 9.67 -15.41 -23.33
C TYR A 111 10.29 -14.39 -24.30
N ARG A 112 9.63 -13.25 -24.45
CA ARG A 112 10.12 -12.06 -25.16
C ARG A 112 9.97 -10.82 -24.30
N PHE A 113 10.91 -9.89 -24.45
CA PHE A 113 10.75 -8.53 -23.95
C PHE A 113 9.76 -7.75 -24.82
N GLN A 114 8.90 -6.96 -24.16
CA GLN A 114 7.94 -6.07 -24.81
C GLN A 114 8.62 -4.80 -25.30
N ALA A 115 8.15 -4.27 -26.43
CA ALA A 115 8.63 -3.00 -26.97
C ALA A 115 8.24 -1.84 -26.03
N PRO A 116 9.13 -0.85 -25.79
CA PRO A 116 8.83 0.29 -24.92
C PRO A 116 7.57 1.08 -25.29
N TYR A 117 7.18 1.06 -26.56
CA TYR A 117 5.91 1.63 -27.01
C TYR A 117 4.69 1.05 -26.27
N PHE A 118 4.69 -0.25 -26.00
CA PHE A 118 3.58 -0.94 -25.33
C PHE A 118 3.72 -0.98 -23.80
N TRP A 119 4.69 -0.28 -23.21
CA TRP A 119 4.86 -0.28 -21.76
C TRP A 119 3.70 0.45 -21.05
N PRO A 120 3.23 -0.05 -19.88
CA PRO A 120 2.16 0.57 -19.11
C PRO A 120 2.43 2.01 -18.65
N SER A 121 3.70 2.42 -18.54
CA SER A 121 4.08 3.80 -18.20
C SER A 121 3.63 4.83 -19.22
N ASN A 122 3.35 4.41 -20.46
CA ASN A 122 2.73 5.26 -21.48
C ASN A 122 1.23 5.53 -21.20
N CYS A 123 0.69 5.01 -20.10
CA CYS A 123 -0.68 5.25 -19.62
C CYS A 123 -1.74 4.92 -20.67
N TRP A 124 -1.60 3.75 -21.30
CA TRP A 124 -2.54 3.24 -22.30
C TRP A 124 -3.97 3.06 -21.74
N GLU A 125 -4.94 3.65 -22.42
CA GLU A 125 -6.38 3.43 -22.19
C GLU A 125 -7.05 2.94 -23.49
N PRO A 126 -6.75 1.71 -23.97
CA PRO A 126 -7.21 1.25 -25.27
C PRO A 126 -8.72 1.01 -25.31
N GLU A 127 -9.37 1.51 -26.37
CA GLU A 127 -10.81 1.44 -26.52
C GLU A 127 -11.28 0.07 -27.04
N ASN A 128 -12.58 -0.18 -26.91
CA ASN A 128 -13.20 -1.39 -27.47
C ASN A 128 -13.17 -1.41 -29.00
N THR A 129 -13.13 -0.24 -29.64
CA THR A 129 -12.97 -0.12 -31.10
C THR A 129 -11.61 -0.65 -31.54
N ASP A 130 -10.53 -0.28 -30.84
CA ASP A 130 -9.16 -0.75 -31.11
C ASP A 130 -9.06 -2.27 -30.96
N TYR A 131 -9.68 -2.83 -29.92
CA TYR A 131 -9.69 -4.27 -29.70
C TYR A 131 -10.48 -5.01 -30.78
N ALA A 132 -11.60 -4.45 -31.24
CA ALA A 132 -12.36 -5.01 -32.36
C ALA A 132 -11.55 -5.05 -33.67
N ILE A 133 -10.78 -3.99 -33.95
CA ILE A 133 -9.88 -3.92 -35.11
C ILE A 133 -8.80 -5.01 -34.98
N TYR A 134 -8.19 -5.16 -33.81
CA TYR A 134 -7.17 -6.19 -33.55
C TYR A 134 -7.70 -7.61 -33.78
N LEU A 135 -8.86 -7.95 -33.19
CA LEU A 135 -9.47 -9.27 -33.33
C LEU A 135 -9.90 -9.54 -34.78
N CYS A 136 -10.51 -8.55 -35.45
CA CYS A 136 -10.88 -8.64 -36.85
C CYS A 136 -9.63 -8.87 -37.73
N LYS A 137 -8.56 -8.11 -37.51
CA LYS A 137 -7.27 -8.27 -38.20
C LYS A 137 -6.73 -9.68 -38.06
N ARG A 138 -6.79 -10.29 -36.87
CA ARG A 138 -6.35 -11.67 -36.64
C ARG A 138 -7.15 -12.70 -37.42
N THR A 139 -8.48 -12.56 -37.46
CA THR A 139 -9.33 -13.48 -38.25
C THR A 139 -9.04 -13.43 -39.75
N MET A 140 -8.55 -12.31 -40.28
CA MET A 140 -8.26 -12.14 -41.70
C MET A 140 -6.93 -12.78 -42.14
N GLN A 141 -6.07 -13.17 -41.21
CA GLN A 141 -4.73 -13.67 -41.55
C GLN A 141 -4.68 -15.16 -41.90
N ASN A 142 -5.73 -15.95 -41.60
CA ASN A 142 -5.84 -17.39 -41.89
C ASN A 142 -4.58 -18.19 -41.53
N LYS A 143 -4.04 -17.99 -40.31
CA LYS A 143 -2.88 -18.73 -39.79
C LYS A 143 -3.26 -19.34 -38.44
N ALA A 144 -3.04 -20.63 -38.25
CA ALA A 144 -3.35 -21.33 -36.99
C ALA A 144 -2.77 -20.63 -35.74
N ARG A 145 -1.53 -20.12 -35.80
CA ARG A 145 -0.90 -19.37 -34.69
C ARG A 145 -1.60 -18.05 -34.30
N LEU A 146 -2.51 -17.55 -35.13
CA LEU A 146 -3.25 -16.30 -34.94
C LEU A 146 -4.75 -16.54 -34.76
N GLU A 147 -5.17 -17.80 -34.76
CA GLU A 147 -6.54 -18.21 -34.48
C GLU A 147 -6.97 -17.66 -33.13
N LEU A 148 -8.23 -17.23 -33.04
CA LEU A 148 -8.76 -16.65 -31.80
C LEU A 148 -8.97 -17.76 -30.78
N ALA A 149 -8.58 -17.52 -29.53
CA ALA A 149 -9.03 -18.36 -28.44
C ALA A 149 -10.55 -18.18 -28.23
N ASP A 150 -11.20 -19.12 -27.54
CA ASP A 150 -12.65 -19.11 -27.34
C ASP A 150 -13.16 -17.80 -26.70
N TYR A 151 -12.46 -17.30 -25.68
CA TYR A 151 -12.80 -16.03 -25.02
C TYR A 151 -12.62 -14.82 -25.94
N GLU A 152 -11.64 -14.87 -26.86
CA GLU A 152 -11.43 -13.82 -27.86
C GLU A 152 -12.53 -13.83 -28.92
N ALA A 153 -12.96 -15.02 -29.36
CA ALA A 153 -14.07 -15.20 -30.29
C ALA A 153 -15.40 -14.72 -29.68
N GLU A 154 -15.65 -15.02 -28.41
CA GLU A 154 -16.81 -14.50 -27.67
C GLU A 154 -16.76 -12.96 -27.57
N ASN A 155 -15.60 -12.40 -27.25
CA ASN A 155 -15.39 -10.96 -27.23
C ASN A 155 -15.63 -10.32 -28.60
N LEU A 156 -15.13 -10.92 -29.68
CA LEU A 156 -15.37 -10.47 -31.04
C LEU A 156 -16.86 -10.46 -31.36
N ALA A 157 -17.58 -11.54 -31.04
CA ALA A 157 -19.03 -11.63 -31.27
C ALA A 157 -19.80 -10.56 -30.47
N ARG A 158 -19.38 -10.25 -29.24
CA ARG A 158 -19.95 -9.16 -28.44
C ARG A 158 -19.68 -7.79 -29.07
N LEU A 159 -18.46 -7.54 -29.55
CA LEU A 159 -18.07 -6.28 -30.17
C LEU A 159 -18.76 -6.07 -31.52
N GLN A 160 -18.94 -7.13 -32.32
CA GLN A 160 -19.71 -7.09 -33.57
C GLN A 160 -21.16 -6.65 -33.31
N ARG A 161 -21.79 -7.20 -32.26
CA ARG A 161 -23.13 -6.76 -31.84
C ARG A 161 -23.14 -5.31 -31.38
N ALA A 162 -22.17 -4.91 -30.54
CA ALA A 162 -22.09 -3.55 -30.01
C ALA A 162 -21.82 -2.49 -31.09
N PHE A 163 -21.01 -2.83 -32.10
CA PHE A 163 -20.57 -1.92 -33.15
C PHE A 163 -21.18 -2.23 -34.52
N ALA A 164 -22.34 -2.89 -34.59
CA ALA A 164 -22.94 -3.35 -35.85
C ALA A 164 -23.03 -2.25 -36.93
N ARG A 165 -23.36 -1.01 -36.55
CA ARG A 165 -23.46 0.14 -37.47
C ARG A 165 -22.11 0.70 -37.92
N LYS A 166 -21.04 0.50 -37.13
CA LYS A 166 -19.67 0.98 -37.42
C LYS A 166 -18.77 -0.16 -37.91
N TRP A 167 -19.29 -1.37 -38.07
CA TRP A 167 -18.49 -2.58 -38.34
C TRP A 167 -17.74 -2.52 -39.67
N GLU A 168 -18.33 -1.93 -40.71
CA GLU A 168 -17.66 -1.75 -42.00
C GLU A 168 -16.38 -0.90 -41.88
N PHE A 169 -16.39 0.14 -41.05
CA PHE A 169 -15.21 0.95 -40.78
C PHE A 169 -14.14 0.17 -40.01
N ILE A 170 -14.54 -0.62 -39.02
CA ILE A 170 -13.63 -1.51 -38.27
C ILE A 170 -12.97 -2.50 -39.22
N PHE A 171 -13.75 -3.12 -40.11
CA PHE A 171 -13.24 -4.07 -41.11
C PHE A 171 -12.26 -3.40 -42.09
N MET A 172 -12.60 -2.23 -42.62
CA MET A 172 -11.70 -1.47 -43.51
C MET A 172 -10.38 -1.10 -42.83
N GLN A 173 -10.43 -0.67 -41.56
CA GLN A 173 -9.21 -0.36 -40.80
C GLN A 173 -8.36 -1.61 -40.54
N ALA A 174 -8.98 -2.73 -40.16
CA ALA A 174 -8.29 -4.01 -40.00
C ALA A 174 -7.63 -4.47 -41.31
N GLU A 175 -8.34 -4.37 -42.44
CA GLU A 175 -7.80 -4.73 -43.76
C GLU A 175 -6.60 -3.86 -44.14
N ALA A 176 -6.67 -2.55 -43.90
CA ALA A 176 -5.58 -1.62 -44.15
C ALA A 176 -4.33 -1.98 -43.33
N GLN A 177 -4.49 -2.34 -42.06
CA GLN A 177 -3.39 -2.82 -41.21
C GLN A 177 -2.81 -4.15 -41.74
N VAL A 178 -3.65 -5.12 -42.13
CA VAL A 178 -3.15 -6.39 -42.75
C VAL A 178 -2.32 -6.10 -43.99
N LYS A 179 -2.73 -5.14 -44.84
CA LYS A 179 -2.00 -4.75 -46.05
C LYS A 179 -0.62 -4.17 -45.71
N ILE A 180 -0.51 -3.40 -44.63
CA ILE A 180 0.77 -2.87 -44.12
C ILE A 180 1.63 -4.01 -43.56
N ASP A 181 1.07 -4.89 -42.73
CA ASP A 181 1.79 -6.01 -42.10
C ASP A 181 2.33 -6.99 -43.14
N ARG A 182 1.63 -7.18 -44.27
CA ARG A 182 2.10 -8.03 -45.38
C ARG A 182 3.36 -7.49 -46.08
N LYS A 183 3.68 -6.20 -45.96
CA LYS A 183 4.90 -5.59 -46.52
C LYS A 183 6.14 -5.88 -45.67
N LYS A 184 5.96 -6.22 -44.39
CA LYS A 184 7.05 -6.57 -43.47
C LYS A 184 7.56 -7.97 -43.74
N ASP A 185 8.83 -8.22 -43.40
CA ASP A 185 9.38 -9.56 -43.54
C ASP A 185 8.73 -10.54 -42.55
N LYS A 186 8.84 -11.84 -42.85
CA LYS A 186 8.15 -12.90 -42.09
C LYS A 186 8.58 -12.94 -40.62
N THR A 187 9.83 -12.62 -40.31
CA THR A 187 10.40 -12.66 -38.97
C THR A 187 9.93 -11.44 -38.19
N GLU A 188 10.10 -10.24 -38.73
CA GLU A 188 9.67 -8.99 -38.11
C GLU A 188 8.16 -9.02 -37.83
N ARG A 189 7.34 -9.42 -38.80
CA ARG A 189 5.89 -9.56 -38.62
C ARG A 189 5.52 -10.51 -37.47
N LYS A 190 6.21 -11.65 -37.34
CA LYS A 190 5.94 -12.59 -36.24
C LYS A 190 6.21 -11.98 -34.86
N ILE A 191 7.26 -11.17 -34.74
CA ILE A 191 7.61 -10.50 -33.49
C ILE A 191 6.56 -9.44 -33.16
N LEU A 192 6.22 -8.57 -34.13
CA LEU A 192 5.21 -7.53 -33.96
C LEU A 192 3.83 -8.10 -33.62
N ASP A 193 3.38 -9.16 -34.32
CA ASP A 193 2.13 -9.86 -33.99
C ASP A 193 2.11 -10.34 -32.53
N SER A 194 3.25 -10.86 -32.04
CA SER A 194 3.35 -11.37 -30.66
C SER A 194 3.42 -10.26 -29.61
N GLN A 195 4.04 -9.13 -29.93
CA GLN A 195 4.10 -7.95 -29.06
C GLN A 195 2.72 -7.28 -28.92
N GLU A 196 1.99 -7.14 -30.04
CA GLU A 196 0.62 -6.64 -30.03
C GLU A 196 -0.33 -7.58 -29.30
N ARG A 197 -0.18 -8.91 -29.46
CA ARG A 197 -0.91 -9.90 -28.64
C ARG A 197 -0.66 -9.68 -27.15
N ALA A 198 0.60 -9.60 -26.73
CA ALA A 198 0.95 -9.41 -25.32
C ALA A 198 0.42 -8.09 -24.74
N PHE A 199 0.35 -7.02 -25.55
CA PHE A 199 -0.33 -5.78 -25.16
C PHE A 199 -1.81 -6.04 -24.84
N TRP A 200 -2.52 -6.75 -25.71
CA TRP A 200 -3.93 -7.08 -25.47
C TRP A 200 -4.12 -8.08 -24.32
N ASP A 201 -3.19 -8.98 -24.09
CA ASP A 201 -3.25 -9.91 -22.94
C ASP A 201 -3.17 -9.15 -21.58
N VAL A 202 -2.58 -7.95 -21.54
CA VAL A 202 -2.63 -7.06 -20.36
C VAL A 202 -3.98 -6.34 -20.25
N HIS A 203 -4.44 -5.74 -21.35
CA HIS A 203 -5.60 -4.84 -21.34
C HIS A 203 -6.95 -5.56 -21.48
N ARG A 204 -6.96 -6.80 -21.95
CA ARG A 204 -8.10 -7.70 -22.14
C ARG A 204 -7.68 -9.11 -21.73
N PRO A 205 -7.36 -9.32 -20.43
CA PRO A 205 -6.76 -10.55 -19.95
C PRO A 205 -7.69 -11.75 -20.12
N VAL A 206 -7.09 -12.95 -20.15
CA VAL A 206 -7.81 -14.22 -20.12
C VAL A 206 -8.76 -14.24 -18.91
N PRO A 207 -10.02 -14.69 -19.06
CA PRO A 207 -10.95 -14.80 -17.94
C PRO A 207 -10.34 -15.59 -16.76
N GLY A 208 -10.45 -15.04 -15.56
CA GLY A 208 -9.85 -15.60 -14.34
C GLY A 208 -8.46 -15.06 -14.00
N CYS A 209 -7.77 -14.40 -14.94
CA CYS A 209 -6.54 -13.67 -14.64
C CYS A 209 -6.84 -12.32 -13.99
N VAL A 210 -5.91 -11.87 -13.14
CA VAL A 210 -5.97 -10.54 -12.52
C VAL A 210 -5.78 -9.47 -13.59
N ASN A 211 -6.68 -8.48 -13.61
CA ASN A 211 -6.53 -7.32 -14.48
C ASN A 211 -5.59 -6.29 -13.83
N THR A 212 -4.35 -6.27 -14.27
CA THR A 212 -3.29 -5.40 -13.72
C THR A 212 -3.50 -3.91 -14.01
N THR A 213 -4.43 -3.58 -14.92
CA THR A 213 -4.80 -2.20 -15.25
C THR A 213 -5.83 -1.60 -14.30
N GLU A 214 -6.46 -2.42 -13.44
CA GLU A 214 -7.41 -1.94 -12.45
C GLU A 214 -6.72 -1.14 -11.34
N MET A 215 -7.29 0.01 -11.02
CA MET A 215 -6.74 0.95 -10.05
C MET A 215 -7.68 1.14 -8.87
N ASP A 216 -7.11 1.17 -7.65
CA ASP A 216 -7.83 1.46 -6.41
C ASP A 216 -8.58 2.80 -6.54
N ILE A 217 -9.86 2.82 -6.15
CA ILE A 217 -10.73 4.00 -6.25
C ILE A 217 -10.15 5.25 -5.55
N ARG A 218 -9.37 5.07 -4.48
CA ARG A 218 -8.67 6.14 -3.75
C ARG A 218 -7.51 6.71 -4.58
N LYS A 219 -6.84 5.89 -5.38
CA LYS A 219 -5.84 6.34 -6.36
C LYS A 219 -6.53 7.08 -7.52
N CYS A 220 -7.64 6.55 -8.04
CA CYS A 220 -8.44 7.19 -9.08
C CYS A 220 -8.94 8.59 -8.70
N ARG A 221 -9.31 8.80 -7.43
CA ARG A 221 -9.75 10.11 -6.94
C ARG A 221 -8.61 11.13 -6.87
N ARG A 222 -7.40 10.69 -6.49
CA ARG A 222 -6.20 11.55 -6.47
C ARG A 222 -5.79 12.03 -7.86
N LEU A 223 -6.08 11.23 -8.90
CA LEU A 223 -5.84 11.57 -10.31
C LEU A 223 -6.83 12.61 -10.90
N LYS A 224 -7.96 12.91 -10.25
CA LYS A 224 -9.06 13.64 -10.92
C LYS A 224 -9.36 15.02 -10.34
N ASN A 225 -9.12 16.00 -11.21
CA ASN A 225 -10.11 17.02 -11.54
C ASN A 225 -11.45 16.30 -11.87
N PRO A 226 -12.57 16.59 -11.17
CA PRO A 226 -13.69 15.64 -10.91
C PRO A 226 -14.60 15.18 -12.07
N GLN A 227 -14.29 15.41 -13.35
CA GLN A 227 -15.24 15.10 -14.45
C GLN A 227 -15.09 13.71 -15.10
N LYS A 228 -14.05 12.94 -14.81
CA LYS A 228 -13.73 11.72 -15.59
C LYS A 228 -14.22 10.40 -14.99
N VAL A 229 -15.09 10.35 -13.98
CA VAL A 229 -15.58 9.06 -13.45
C VAL A 229 -16.79 8.55 -14.24
N LYS A 230 -16.51 7.93 -15.40
CA LYS A 230 -17.33 6.89 -16.06
C LYS A 230 -16.30 6.01 -16.82
N LYS A 231 -16.32 4.66 -16.89
CA LYS A 231 -17.39 3.66 -16.87
C LYS A 231 -16.83 2.35 -16.27
N SER A 232 -17.71 1.55 -15.67
CA SER A 232 -17.43 0.14 -15.30
C SER A 232 -17.38 -0.74 -16.55
N VAL A 233 -16.55 -1.78 -16.51
CA VAL A 233 -16.28 -2.77 -17.59
C VAL A 233 -17.54 -3.54 -18.03
N TYR A 234 -18.63 -3.52 -17.25
CA TYR A 234 -19.88 -4.22 -17.57
C TYR A 234 -21.09 -3.31 -17.81
N GLY A 235 -20.91 -1.98 -17.81
CA GLY A 235 -22.01 -1.03 -18.02
C GLY A 235 -22.24 -0.73 -19.49
N VAL A 236 -23.20 -1.40 -20.12
CA VAL A 236 -23.79 -0.95 -21.40
C VAL A 236 -24.52 0.36 -21.12
N THR A 237 -24.16 1.47 -21.78
CA THR A 237 -25.09 2.60 -21.96
C THR A 237 -24.77 3.47 -23.18
N ASP A 238 -25.90 3.86 -23.76
CA ASP A 238 -26.27 4.65 -24.94
C ASP A 238 -25.36 5.81 -25.36
N GLU A 239 -25.22 5.98 -26.69
CA GLU A 239 -24.55 7.12 -27.30
C GLU A 239 -25.50 8.31 -27.39
N SER A 240 -25.16 9.41 -26.72
CA SER A 240 -25.53 10.78 -27.12
C SER A 240 -24.75 11.78 -26.28
N GLN A 241 -23.60 12.25 -26.78
CA GLN A 241 -23.12 13.63 -26.66
C GLN A 241 -21.71 13.77 -27.27
N SER A 242 -21.67 14.43 -28.41
CA SER A 242 -20.49 15.03 -29.01
C SER A 242 -20.09 16.29 -28.23
N GLN A 243 -18.97 16.27 -27.52
CA GLN A 243 -18.27 17.50 -27.10
C GLN A 243 -16.77 17.33 -27.28
N SER A 244 -16.20 18.18 -28.13
CA SER A 244 -14.76 18.33 -28.35
C SER A 244 -14.03 18.63 -27.04
N PRO A 245 -12.79 18.13 -26.85
CA PRO A 245 -12.01 18.45 -25.65
C PRO A 245 -11.46 19.88 -25.78
N VAL A 246 -12.13 20.83 -25.13
CA VAL A 246 -11.51 22.13 -24.84
C VAL A 246 -10.42 21.90 -23.80
N HIS A 247 -9.19 22.12 -24.23
CA HIS A 247 -7.98 22.10 -23.41
C HIS A 247 -8.12 23.16 -22.29
N ILE A 248 -8.27 22.72 -21.05
CA ILE A 248 -8.10 23.59 -19.88
C ILE A 248 -6.60 23.58 -19.57
N PRO A 249 -5.90 24.72 -19.56
CA PRO A 249 -4.49 24.77 -19.24
C PRO A 249 -4.24 24.25 -17.82
N SER A 250 -3.12 23.55 -17.64
CA SER A 250 -2.55 23.15 -16.36
C SER A 250 -2.65 24.28 -15.33
N GLN A 251 -3.04 23.95 -14.09
CA GLN A 251 -3.09 24.95 -13.04
C GLN A 251 -1.69 25.57 -12.87
N PRO A 252 -1.57 26.90 -12.85
CA PRO A 252 -0.28 27.54 -12.65
C PRO A 252 0.22 27.24 -11.24
N ILE A 253 1.49 26.80 -11.15
CA ILE A 253 2.25 26.67 -9.90
C ILE A 253 1.95 27.88 -9.02
N ARG A 254 1.26 27.67 -7.90
CA ARG A 254 0.90 28.73 -6.97
C ARG A 254 2.18 29.36 -6.45
N LYS A 255 2.44 30.62 -6.82
CA LYS A 255 3.60 31.36 -6.33
C LYS A 255 3.48 31.49 -4.81
N THR A 256 4.53 31.08 -4.09
CA THR A 256 4.62 31.15 -2.63
C THR A 256 4.29 32.56 -2.16
N THR A 257 3.30 32.68 -1.27
CA THR A 257 2.86 33.97 -0.75
C THR A 257 3.61 34.33 0.53
N LYS A 258 3.56 35.62 0.91
CA LYS A 258 4.09 36.09 2.21
C LYS A 258 3.43 35.36 3.40
N GLU A 259 2.17 34.97 3.28
CA GLU A 259 1.47 34.23 4.32
C GLU A 259 2.00 32.79 4.46
N ASP A 260 2.30 32.13 3.34
CA ASP A 260 2.88 30.79 3.33
C ASP A 260 4.25 30.80 4.02
N VAL A 261 5.07 31.82 3.75
CA VAL A 261 6.38 32.00 4.43
C VAL A 261 6.20 32.21 5.93
N ARG A 262 5.21 33.02 6.37
CA ARG A 262 4.93 33.22 7.80
C ARG A 262 4.51 31.92 8.48
N LYS A 263 3.63 31.13 7.85
CA LYS A 263 3.23 29.81 8.35
C LYS A 263 4.43 28.87 8.48
N GLN A 264 5.33 28.89 7.48
CA GLN A 264 6.55 28.09 7.52
C GLN A 264 7.46 28.52 8.68
N ILE A 265 7.63 29.81 8.92
CA ILE A 265 8.41 30.32 10.07
C ILE A 265 7.78 29.85 11.39
N THR A 266 6.47 30.01 11.56
CA THR A 266 5.77 29.54 12.77
C THR A 266 5.95 28.04 12.98
N PHE A 267 5.82 27.24 11.92
CA PHE A 267 6.02 25.79 11.97
C PHE A 267 7.46 25.41 12.36
N LEU A 268 8.46 26.08 11.77
CA LEU A 268 9.87 25.83 12.04
C LEU A 268 10.27 26.24 13.46
N ASN A 269 9.77 27.37 13.96
CA ASN A 269 9.99 27.78 15.35
C ASN A 269 9.45 26.73 16.32
N ALA A 270 8.20 26.28 16.12
CA ALA A 270 7.61 25.21 16.93
C ALA A 270 8.39 23.89 16.83
N GLN A 271 9.10 23.66 15.72
CA GLN A 271 9.95 22.48 15.48
C GLN A 271 11.25 22.55 16.30
N ILE A 272 11.84 23.74 16.42
CA ILE A 272 13.09 24.00 17.18
C ILE A 272 12.85 23.84 18.68
N ASP A 273 11.68 24.27 19.16
CA ASP A 273 11.33 24.19 20.59
C ASP A 273 11.07 22.75 21.07
N ARG A 274 11.01 21.76 20.17
CA ARG A 274 10.81 20.36 20.56
C ARG A 274 12.09 19.76 21.13
N HIS A 275 12.00 19.31 22.38
CA HIS A 275 13.06 18.53 23.01
C HIS A 275 13.31 17.22 22.26
N CYS A 276 14.49 17.09 21.69
CA CYS A 276 14.93 15.89 20.98
C CYS A 276 15.96 15.12 21.81
N LEU A 277 15.87 13.79 21.78
CA LEU A 277 16.85 12.91 22.40
C LEU A 277 17.97 12.55 21.41
N LYS A 278 19.16 12.24 21.94
CA LYS A 278 20.26 11.70 21.13
C LYS A 278 19.86 10.35 20.55
N MET A 279 20.22 10.08 19.30
CA MET A 279 19.89 8.81 18.64
C MET A 279 20.42 7.58 19.38
N SER A 280 21.60 7.68 20.00
CA SER A 280 22.13 6.58 20.83
C SER A 280 21.19 6.25 22.00
N LYS A 281 20.63 7.26 22.67
CA LYS A 281 19.70 7.07 23.78
C LYS A 281 18.35 6.53 23.32
N VAL A 282 17.87 6.97 22.15
CA VAL A 282 16.65 6.41 21.55
C VAL A 282 16.86 4.93 21.20
N ALA A 283 17.98 4.58 20.54
CA ALA A 283 18.29 3.21 20.17
C ALA A 283 18.45 2.30 21.40
N GLU A 284 19.24 2.73 22.39
CA GLU A 284 19.40 2.00 23.67
C GLU A 284 18.04 1.72 24.32
N SER A 285 17.15 2.72 24.37
CA SER A 285 15.82 2.57 24.97
C SER A 285 14.92 1.61 24.19
N LEU A 286 14.93 1.66 22.86
CA LEU A 286 14.10 0.78 22.02
C LEU A 286 14.58 -0.67 22.07
N ILE A 287 15.90 -0.89 22.08
CA ILE A 287 16.48 -2.23 22.23
C ILE A 287 16.12 -2.80 23.59
N ALA A 288 16.36 -2.06 24.68
CA ALA A 288 16.05 -2.53 26.03
C ALA A 288 14.55 -2.81 26.21
N TYR A 289 13.68 -1.98 25.65
CA TYR A 289 12.23 -2.25 25.65
C TYR A 289 11.92 -3.55 24.89
N THR A 290 12.48 -3.74 23.69
CA THR A 290 12.22 -4.96 22.90
C THR A 290 12.72 -6.22 23.62
N GLU A 291 13.93 -6.19 24.17
CA GLU A 291 14.51 -7.29 24.95
C GLU A 291 13.67 -7.63 26.18
N GLN A 292 13.09 -6.63 26.85
CA GLN A 292 12.23 -6.83 28.02
C GLN A 292 10.93 -7.60 27.69
N TYR A 293 10.39 -7.43 26.47
CA TYR A 293 9.13 -8.05 26.05
C TYR A 293 9.32 -9.26 25.14
N VAL A 294 10.55 -9.64 24.78
CA VAL A 294 10.81 -10.76 23.86
C VAL A 294 10.22 -12.09 24.35
N GLU A 295 10.25 -12.35 25.67
CA GLU A 295 9.63 -13.53 26.30
C GLU A 295 8.10 -13.55 26.18
N TYR A 296 7.47 -12.42 25.84
CA TYR A 296 6.02 -12.24 25.74
C TYR A 296 5.53 -12.10 24.30
N ASP A 297 6.43 -12.16 23.31
CA ASP A 297 6.07 -12.08 21.90
C ASP A 297 5.87 -13.49 21.32
N PRO A 298 4.63 -13.91 20.99
CA PRO A 298 4.33 -15.26 20.51
C PRO A 298 4.91 -15.58 19.13
N LEU A 299 5.41 -14.58 18.39
CA LEU A 299 6.09 -14.78 17.09
C LEU A 299 7.57 -15.11 17.25
N ILE A 300 8.17 -14.72 18.38
CA ILE A 300 9.60 -14.93 18.66
C ILE A 300 9.78 -16.06 19.68
N THR A 301 9.06 -15.98 20.80
CA THR A 301 9.10 -16.96 21.89
C THR A 301 7.83 -17.82 21.85
N PRO A 302 7.94 -19.16 21.83
CA PRO A 302 6.77 -20.03 21.86
C PRO A 302 5.89 -19.73 23.07
N ALA A 303 4.59 -19.49 22.84
CA ALA A 303 3.63 -19.27 23.90
C ALA A 303 3.32 -20.58 24.66
N GLU A 304 3.22 -20.50 25.98
CA GLU A 304 2.89 -21.63 26.86
C GLU A 304 1.42 -21.55 27.32
N PRO A 305 0.61 -22.63 27.23
CA PRO A 305 1.00 -23.99 26.86
C PRO A 305 1.26 -24.20 25.36
N SER A 306 0.54 -23.48 24.51
CA SER A 306 0.72 -23.50 23.05
C SER A 306 0.12 -22.25 22.42
N ASN A 307 0.55 -21.92 21.20
CA ASN A 307 -0.10 -20.87 20.42
C ASN A 307 -1.45 -21.40 19.86
N PRO A 308 -2.60 -20.78 20.19
CA PRO A 308 -3.91 -21.24 19.75
C PRO A 308 -4.07 -21.28 18.23
N TRP A 309 -3.38 -20.39 17.50
CA TRP A 309 -3.42 -20.33 16.03
C TRP A 309 -2.70 -21.49 15.34
N VAL A 310 -1.84 -22.21 16.06
CA VAL A 310 -1.04 -23.33 15.53
C VAL A 310 -1.56 -24.67 16.03
N SER A 311 -2.07 -24.69 17.27
CA SER A 311 -2.47 -25.92 17.96
C SER A 311 -3.97 -26.17 18.01
N ASP A 312 -4.79 -25.18 17.64
CA ASP A 312 -6.25 -25.17 17.81
C ASP A 312 -6.71 -25.38 19.27
N ASP A 313 -5.82 -25.14 20.24
CA ASP A 313 -6.11 -25.18 21.67
C ASP A 313 -6.23 -23.75 22.24
N THR A 314 -7.40 -23.42 22.79
CA THR A 314 -7.69 -22.09 23.34
C THR A 314 -7.25 -21.90 24.79
N ALA A 315 -6.63 -22.90 25.42
CA ALA A 315 -6.26 -22.86 26.83
C ALA A 315 -5.41 -21.63 27.20
N LEU A 316 -4.52 -21.17 26.33
CA LEU A 316 -3.74 -19.94 26.55
C LEU A 316 -4.63 -18.72 26.78
N TRP A 317 -5.65 -18.52 25.94
CA TRP A 317 -6.57 -17.38 26.07
C TRP A 317 -7.39 -17.46 27.34
N ASP A 318 -7.82 -18.66 27.74
CA ASP A 318 -8.54 -18.87 29.00
C ASP A 318 -7.66 -18.54 30.21
N ILE A 319 -6.38 -18.92 30.18
CA ILE A 319 -5.39 -18.58 31.21
C ILE A 319 -5.17 -17.06 31.25
N GLU A 320 -5.03 -16.39 30.10
CA GLU A 320 -4.84 -14.94 30.04
C GLU A 320 -6.06 -14.15 30.54
N MET A 321 -7.28 -14.64 30.32
CA MET A 321 -8.52 -14.03 30.82
C MET A 321 -8.83 -14.38 32.28
N SER A 322 -8.11 -15.34 32.86
CA SER A 322 -8.32 -15.77 34.24
C SER A 322 -8.17 -14.62 35.24
N LYS A 323 -8.94 -14.69 36.33
CA LYS A 323 -8.78 -13.81 37.51
C LYS A 323 -7.56 -14.19 38.35
N GLU A 324 -7.03 -15.39 38.17
CA GLU A 324 -5.79 -15.87 38.78
C GLU A 324 -4.65 -15.68 37.76
N PRO A 325 -3.82 -14.63 37.91
CA PRO A 325 -2.82 -14.29 36.91
C PRO A 325 -1.64 -15.26 37.00
N SER A 326 -1.11 -15.66 35.84
CA SER A 326 0.13 -16.45 35.76
C SER A 326 1.34 -15.65 36.27
N GLN A 327 2.43 -16.35 36.62
CA GLN A 327 3.66 -15.69 37.05
C GLN A 327 4.24 -14.73 36.00
N GLN A 328 4.16 -15.10 34.72
CA GLN A 328 4.60 -14.24 33.61
C GLN A 328 3.74 -12.97 33.54
N ARG A 329 2.41 -13.09 33.63
CA ARG A 329 1.50 -11.94 33.64
C ARG A 329 1.80 -10.98 34.81
N VAL A 330 2.08 -11.52 36.00
CA VAL A 330 2.48 -10.71 37.16
C VAL A 330 3.87 -10.06 36.97
N LYS A 331 4.86 -10.79 36.44
CA LYS A 331 6.21 -10.27 36.14
C LYS A 331 6.13 -9.06 35.19
N ARG A 332 5.24 -9.11 34.20
CA ARG A 332 5.00 -8.03 33.23
C ARG A 332 4.48 -6.74 33.89
N TRP A 333 3.66 -6.83 34.94
CA TRP A 333 3.24 -5.64 35.70
C TRP A 333 4.42 -4.88 36.31
N GLY A 334 5.54 -5.57 36.57
CA GLY A 334 6.76 -4.98 37.11
C GLY A 334 7.54 -4.11 36.12
N PHE A 335 7.24 -4.20 34.81
CA PHE A 335 7.99 -3.51 33.75
C PHE A 335 7.72 -2.01 33.72
N SER A 336 6.48 -1.59 33.88
CA SER A 336 6.12 -0.18 33.92
C SER A 336 4.85 0.06 34.71
N PHE A 337 4.59 1.32 35.06
CA PHE A 337 3.31 1.71 35.65
C PHE A 337 2.14 1.51 34.67
N ASP A 338 2.37 1.70 33.37
CA ASP A 338 1.31 1.51 32.38
C ASP A 338 0.93 0.02 32.23
N GLU A 339 1.85 -0.93 32.39
CA GLU A 339 1.52 -2.36 32.31
C GLU A 339 0.56 -2.82 33.42
N ILE A 340 0.80 -2.39 34.67
CA ILE A 340 -0.12 -2.73 35.77
C ILE A 340 -1.49 -2.06 35.60
N LEU A 341 -1.52 -0.85 35.03
CA LEU A 341 -2.78 -0.12 34.81
C LEU A 341 -3.57 -0.63 33.61
N LYS A 342 -2.95 -1.30 32.63
CA LYS A 342 -3.67 -1.93 31.51
C LYS A 342 -4.38 -3.21 31.96
N ASP A 343 -3.77 -3.96 32.87
CA ASP A 343 -4.29 -5.22 33.38
C ASP A 343 -5.41 -5.02 34.42
N GLN A 344 -6.57 -5.67 34.26
CA GLN A 344 -7.67 -5.56 35.24
C GLN A 344 -7.29 -6.10 36.62
N VAL A 345 -6.67 -7.29 36.69
CA VAL A 345 -6.27 -7.88 37.96
C VAL A 345 -5.11 -7.08 38.56
N GLY A 346 -4.20 -6.59 37.72
CA GLY A 346 -3.13 -5.68 38.14
C GLY A 346 -3.66 -4.40 38.78
N ARG A 347 -4.68 -3.76 38.17
CA ARG A 347 -5.38 -2.60 38.74
C ARG A 347 -6.03 -2.92 40.07
N ASP A 348 -6.75 -4.03 40.18
CA ASP A 348 -7.46 -4.41 41.41
C ASP A 348 -6.48 -4.64 42.56
N GLN A 349 -5.35 -5.32 42.30
CA GLN A 349 -4.30 -5.53 43.31
C GLN A 349 -3.60 -4.23 43.70
N PHE A 350 -3.32 -3.36 42.74
CA PHE A 350 -2.72 -2.06 43.02
C PHE A 350 -3.66 -1.16 43.82
N LEU A 351 -4.96 -1.20 43.54
CA LEU A 351 -5.96 -0.46 44.30
C LEU A 351 -6.02 -0.94 45.75
N ARG A 352 -6.09 -2.26 45.99
CA ARG A 352 -6.07 -2.84 47.35
C ARG A 352 -4.82 -2.44 48.13
N PHE A 353 -3.67 -2.42 47.47
CA PHE A 353 -2.44 -1.93 48.06
C PHE A 353 -2.54 -0.46 48.49
N LEU A 354 -3.05 0.42 47.62
CA LEU A 354 -3.23 1.83 47.98
C LEU A 354 -4.30 2.04 49.06
N GLU A 355 -5.32 1.19 49.13
CA GLU A 355 -6.31 1.20 50.21
C GLU A 355 -5.66 0.88 51.57
N SER A 356 -4.73 -0.08 51.62
CA SER A 356 -3.97 -0.37 52.85
C SER A 356 -3.05 0.78 53.29
N GLU A 357 -2.61 1.60 52.34
CA GLU A 357 -1.77 2.79 52.56
C GLU A 357 -2.59 4.09 52.65
N PHE A 358 -3.93 4.00 52.73
CA PHE A 358 -4.84 5.15 52.78
C PHE A 358 -4.59 6.21 51.68
N SER A 359 -4.25 5.76 50.46
CA SER A 359 -3.90 6.63 49.31
C SER A 359 -4.62 6.24 48.01
N SER A 360 -5.72 5.49 48.11
CA SER A 360 -6.47 4.93 46.98
C SER A 360 -7.24 5.97 46.16
N GLU A 361 -7.56 7.12 46.75
CA GLU A 361 -8.23 8.25 46.10
C GLU A 361 -7.52 8.70 44.83
N ASN A 362 -6.19 8.64 44.81
CA ASN A 362 -5.40 9.05 43.66
C ASN A 362 -5.63 8.14 42.46
N LEU A 363 -5.58 6.82 42.66
CA LEU A 363 -5.85 5.87 41.59
C LEU A 363 -7.31 5.92 41.14
N ARG A 364 -8.25 6.10 42.09
CA ARG A 364 -9.68 6.24 41.78
C ARG A 364 -9.96 7.46 40.90
N PHE A 365 -9.37 8.61 41.23
CA PHE A 365 -9.43 9.81 40.39
C PHE A 365 -8.85 9.54 39.00
N TRP A 366 -7.65 8.95 38.92
CA TRP A 366 -7.00 8.66 37.64
C TRP A 366 -7.87 7.78 36.73
N LEU A 367 -8.48 6.73 37.31
CA LEU A 367 -9.39 5.83 36.60
C LEU A 367 -10.68 6.54 36.18
N ALA A 368 -11.24 7.40 37.03
CA ALA A 368 -12.43 8.19 36.70
C ALA A 368 -12.18 9.14 35.52
N VAL A 369 -11.00 9.76 35.44
CA VAL A 369 -10.60 10.60 34.30
C VAL A 369 -10.37 9.76 33.03
N GLN A 370 -9.79 8.55 33.14
CA GLN A 370 -9.69 7.64 31.99
C GLN A 370 -11.07 7.20 31.47
N ASP A 371 -12.01 6.97 32.37
CA ASP A 371 -13.40 6.66 32.03
C ASP A 371 -14.07 7.85 31.34
N LEU A 372 -13.91 9.08 31.86
CA LEU A 372 -14.42 10.31 31.25
C LEU A 372 -14.01 10.45 29.77
N LYS A 373 -12.74 10.17 29.44
CA LYS A 373 -12.23 10.25 28.06
C LYS A 373 -12.94 9.28 27.10
N LYS A 374 -13.58 8.22 27.62
CA LYS A 374 -14.31 7.18 26.88
C LYS A 374 -15.83 7.38 26.87
N GLN A 375 -16.36 8.31 27.67
CA GLN A 375 -17.81 8.56 27.76
C GLN A 375 -18.39 9.13 26.44
N PRO A 376 -19.64 8.79 26.08
CA PRO A 376 -20.38 9.48 25.03
C PRO A 376 -20.44 10.99 25.27
N LEU A 377 -20.39 11.81 24.22
CA LEU A 377 -20.27 13.27 24.36
C LEU A 377 -21.40 13.89 25.21
N GLN A 378 -22.61 13.31 25.14
CA GLN A 378 -23.77 13.76 25.92
C GLN A 378 -23.60 13.60 27.44
N ASP A 379 -22.79 12.62 27.88
CA ASP A 379 -22.59 12.28 29.30
C ASP A 379 -21.36 12.95 29.89
N VAL A 380 -20.47 13.50 29.04
CA VAL A 380 -19.20 14.13 29.44
C VAL A 380 -19.42 15.25 30.45
N ALA A 381 -20.34 16.19 30.18
CA ALA A 381 -20.57 17.32 31.07
C ALA A 381 -21.02 16.88 32.47
N LYS A 382 -21.94 15.92 32.54
CA LYS A 382 -22.40 15.34 33.81
C LYS A 382 -21.25 14.62 34.53
N ARG A 383 -20.46 13.83 33.80
CA ARG A 383 -19.34 13.08 34.36
C ARG A 383 -18.23 14.00 34.88
N VAL A 384 -17.98 15.13 34.22
CA VAL A 384 -17.04 16.15 34.71
C VAL A 384 -17.48 16.68 36.07
N GLU A 385 -18.75 17.03 36.22
CA GLU A 385 -19.29 17.52 37.50
C GLU A 385 -19.17 16.45 38.60
N GLU A 386 -19.52 15.19 38.31
CA GLU A 386 -19.37 14.08 39.27
C GLU A 386 -17.93 13.93 39.77
N ILE A 387 -16.96 13.93 38.85
CA ILE A 387 -15.53 13.80 39.20
C ILE A 387 -15.06 15.02 40.01
N TRP A 388 -15.49 16.22 39.65
CA TRP A 388 -15.17 17.43 40.40
C TRP A 388 -15.70 17.34 41.84
N GLN A 389 -16.97 16.98 42.03
CA GLN A 389 -17.59 16.87 43.34
C GLN A 389 -16.98 15.75 44.21
N GLU A 390 -16.57 14.64 43.60
CA GLU A 390 -16.01 13.50 44.33
C GLU A 390 -14.57 13.72 44.81
N PHE A 391 -13.73 14.41 44.01
CA PHE A 391 -12.28 14.45 44.22
C PHE A 391 -11.68 15.84 44.45
N LEU A 392 -12.31 16.93 43.98
CA LEU A 392 -11.68 18.26 43.93
C LEU A 392 -12.49 19.38 44.58
N ALA A 393 -13.81 19.25 44.69
CA ALA A 393 -14.64 20.26 45.31
C ALA A 393 -14.26 20.49 46.79
N PRO A 394 -14.47 21.70 47.34
CA PRO A 394 -14.25 21.95 48.76
C PRO A 394 -15.08 20.99 49.63
N GLY A 395 -14.41 20.17 50.44
CA GLY A 395 -15.07 19.15 51.26
C GLY A 395 -15.42 17.85 50.52
N ALA A 396 -14.79 17.60 49.37
CA ALA A 396 -14.96 16.39 48.59
C ALA A 396 -14.74 15.11 49.42
N PRO A 397 -15.56 14.06 49.25
CA PRO A 397 -15.51 12.83 50.04
C PRO A 397 -14.24 12.01 49.80
N SER A 398 -13.58 12.16 48.64
CA SER A 398 -12.31 11.52 48.31
C SER A 398 -11.32 12.56 47.79
N ALA A 399 -11.16 13.66 48.53
CA ALA A 399 -10.30 14.78 48.15
C ALA A 399 -8.86 14.35 47.84
N ILE A 400 -8.37 14.68 46.64
CA ILE A 400 -6.98 14.45 46.23
C ILE A 400 -6.11 15.69 46.48
N ASN A 401 -4.82 15.48 46.70
CA ASN A 401 -3.87 16.58 46.86
C ASN A 401 -3.29 16.98 45.48
N LEU A 402 -3.66 18.16 44.99
CA LEU A 402 -3.09 18.78 43.79
C LEU A 402 -2.34 20.05 44.16
N ASP A 403 -1.29 20.36 43.39
CA ASP A 403 -0.63 21.65 43.46
C ASP A 403 -1.58 22.79 43.04
N SER A 404 -1.32 24.00 43.55
CA SER A 404 -2.21 25.16 43.34
C SER A 404 -2.42 25.50 41.87
N HIS A 405 -1.36 25.39 41.06
CA HIS A 405 -1.40 25.69 39.63
C HIS A 405 -2.37 24.76 38.89
N SER A 406 -2.27 23.46 39.15
CA SER A 406 -3.09 22.45 38.47
C SER A 406 -4.53 22.47 38.94
N TYR A 407 -4.75 22.79 40.21
CA TYR A 407 -6.10 23.04 40.74
C TYR A 407 -6.76 24.26 40.07
N GLU A 408 -6.03 25.36 39.89
CA GLU A 408 -6.53 26.57 39.23
C GLU A 408 -6.92 26.32 37.77
N ILE A 409 -6.04 25.66 37.00
CA ILE A 409 -6.32 25.30 35.60
C ILE A 409 -7.54 24.39 35.52
N THR A 410 -7.59 23.35 36.34
CA THR A 410 -8.72 22.40 36.34
C THR A 410 -10.02 23.10 36.70
N SER A 411 -10.01 23.98 37.71
CA SER A 411 -11.17 24.78 38.13
C SER A 411 -11.70 25.69 37.00
N GLN A 412 -10.80 26.25 36.19
CA GLN A 412 -11.19 27.02 35.01
C GLN A 412 -11.75 26.12 33.90
N ASN A 413 -11.11 24.98 33.64
CA ASN A 413 -11.52 24.02 32.61
C ASN A 413 -12.89 23.38 32.89
N VAL A 414 -13.26 23.20 34.16
CA VAL A 414 -14.57 22.63 34.54
C VAL A 414 -15.74 23.53 34.14
N LYS A 415 -15.51 24.86 34.00
CA LYS A 415 -16.57 25.80 33.56
C LYS A 415 -17.07 25.54 32.14
N ASP A 416 -16.22 24.97 31.28
CA ASP A 416 -16.55 24.51 29.93
C ASP A 416 -16.05 23.06 29.77
N GLY A 417 -16.71 22.17 30.52
CA GLY A 417 -16.29 20.79 30.70
C GLY A 417 -16.23 19.97 29.40
N GLY A 418 -15.09 19.34 29.15
CA GLY A 418 -14.83 18.45 28.03
C GLY A 418 -14.05 17.20 28.46
N ARG A 419 -13.71 16.35 27.49
CA ARG A 419 -12.98 15.09 27.74
C ARG A 419 -11.57 15.29 28.33
N TYR A 420 -11.00 16.47 28.16
CA TYR A 420 -9.65 16.80 28.57
C TYR A 420 -9.60 17.77 29.76
N THR A 421 -10.73 18.02 30.43
CA THR A 421 -10.83 18.97 31.55
C THR A 421 -9.84 18.69 32.68
N PHE A 422 -9.57 17.42 32.98
CA PHE A 422 -8.68 16.97 34.06
C PHE A 422 -7.30 16.52 33.57
N GLU A 423 -6.87 16.89 32.36
CA GLU A 423 -5.60 16.41 31.78
C GLU A 423 -4.39 16.81 32.62
N ASP A 424 -4.27 18.10 32.97
CA ASP A 424 -3.18 18.60 33.82
C ASP A 424 -3.16 17.93 35.20
N ALA A 425 -4.33 17.81 35.84
CA ALA A 425 -4.47 17.12 37.13
C ALA A 425 -4.08 15.63 37.04
N GLN A 426 -4.45 14.96 35.95
CA GLN A 426 -4.14 13.54 35.73
C GLN A 426 -2.65 13.30 35.51
N GLU A 427 -1.95 14.19 34.80
CA GLU A 427 -0.51 14.07 34.55
C GLU A 427 0.31 14.20 35.84
N ASN A 428 0.02 15.20 36.67
CA ASN A 428 0.71 15.39 37.95
C ASN A 428 0.53 14.19 38.88
N LEU A 429 -0.70 13.66 38.93
CA LEU A 429 -1.01 12.50 39.76
C LEU A 429 -0.34 11.21 39.24
N LYS A 430 -0.20 11.07 37.92
CA LYS A 430 0.51 9.92 37.31
C LYS A 430 1.97 9.89 37.77
N GLY A 431 2.65 11.03 37.80
CA GLY A 431 4.01 11.14 38.32
C GLY A 431 4.10 10.73 39.80
N PHE A 432 3.15 11.17 40.63
CA PHE A 432 3.09 10.78 42.04
C PHE A 432 2.90 9.26 42.22
N LEU A 433 1.95 8.66 41.50
CA LEU A 433 1.69 7.21 41.56
C LEU A 433 2.87 6.37 41.05
N GLN A 434 3.59 6.84 40.04
CA GLN A 434 4.83 6.20 39.55
C GLN A 434 5.94 6.18 40.61
N ASN A 435 6.07 7.25 41.39
CA ASN A 435 7.05 7.33 42.47
C ASN A 435 6.69 6.40 43.64
N LEU A 436 5.42 6.32 44.06
CA LEU A 436 4.97 5.39 45.09
C LEU A 436 5.23 3.93 44.73
N LYS A 437 5.01 3.54 43.47
CA LYS A 437 5.37 2.20 42.96
C LYS A 437 6.87 1.92 43.03
N SER A 438 7.71 2.95 42.88
CA SER A 438 9.17 2.80 42.84
C SER A 438 9.80 2.75 44.23
N CYS A 439 9.28 3.50 45.20
CA CYS A 439 9.81 3.53 46.57
C CYS A 439 9.61 2.20 47.34
N ASN A 440 8.56 1.44 47.05
CA ASN A 440 8.23 0.18 47.73
C ASN A 440 8.75 -1.08 47.01
N LYS A 441 9.71 -0.94 46.07
CA LYS A 441 10.54 -2.06 45.55
C LYS A 441 11.74 -2.40 46.46
N SER A 442 11.80 -1.83 47.67
CA SER A 442 12.90 -2.01 48.65
C SER A 442 12.59 -3.11 49.66
#